data_AF-A0A447T8I1-F1
#
_entry.id   AF-A0A447T8I1-F1
#
_cell.length_a   1.000
_cell.length_b   1.000
_cell.length_c   1.000
_cell.angle_alpha   90.00
_cell.angle_beta   90.00
_cell.angle_gamma   90.00
#
_symmetry.space_group_name_H-M   'P 1'
#
loop_
_entity.id
_entity.type
_entity.pdbx_description
1 polymer ?
#
loop_
_entity_poly.entity_id
_entity_poly.type
_entity_poly.pdbx_seq_one_letter_code
_entity_poly.pdbx_strand_id
1 'polypeptide(L)'
;MLLDAARGPYAGEFIASLPIAATDGTLKKRFAELGPRLRMKTGTLNDVKALAGYWQAADGRRLAIVAIVNGPRAMESGKALDAVVADLALAFNTDAMRSSAKR
;
A
#
# COMPACT_ATOMS: atom_id res chain seq x y z
N MET A 1 -4.60 14.27 -0.48
CA MET A 1 -4.09 13.85 -1.80
C MET A 1 -4.51 12.44 -2.21
N LEU A 2 -4.05 11.33 -1.60
CA LEU A 2 -4.45 9.98 -2.07
C LEU A 2 -5.97 9.76 -2.02
N LEU A 3 -6.63 10.16 -0.94
CA LEU A 3 -8.09 10.08 -0.85
C LEU A 3 -8.79 10.90 -1.94
N ASP A 4 -8.24 12.06 -2.29
CA ASP A 4 -8.80 12.94 -3.32
C ASP A 4 -8.57 12.36 -4.72
N ALA A 5 -7.36 11.86 -5.00
CA ALA A 5 -7.03 11.21 -6.26
C ALA A 5 -7.90 9.97 -6.51
N ALA A 6 -8.22 9.20 -5.46
CA ALA A 6 -9.10 8.05 -5.55
C ALA A 6 -10.57 8.39 -5.84
N ARG A 7 -10.99 9.64 -5.60
CA ARG A 7 -12.35 10.16 -5.85
C ARG A 7 -12.45 11.00 -7.13
N GLY A 8 -11.32 11.35 -7.72
CA GLY A 8 -11.25 12.19 -8.92
C GLY A 8 -11.61 11.44 -10.21
N PRO A 9 -11.84 12.17 -11.31
CA PRO A 9 -12.21 11.60 -12.60
C PRO A 9 -11.13 10.70 -13.21
N TYR A 10 -9.86 10.89 -12.83
CA TYR A 10 -8.70 10.11 -13.30
C TYR A 10 -8.23 9.05 -12.30
N ALA A 11 -9.10 8.63 -11.37
CA ALA A 11 -8.74 7.68 -10.32
C ALA A 11 -8.21 6.36 -10.89
N GLY A 12 -8.79 5.87 -11.99
CA GLY A 12 -8.39 4.63 -12.64
C GLY A 12 -6.96 4.68 -13.16
N GLU A 13 -6.64 5.71 -13.95
CA GLU A 13 -5.32 5.93 -14.53
C GLU A 13 -4.27 6.19 -13.46
N PHE A 14 -4.59 6.99 -12.44
CA PHE A 14 -3.69 7.25 -11.32
C PHE A 14 -3.33 5.95 -10.59
N ILE A 15 -4.31 5.12 -10.25
CA ILE A 15 -4.08 3.83 -9.57
C ILE A 15 -3.32 2.86 -10.50
N ALA A 16 -3.68 2.85 -11.80
CA ALA A 16 -3.03 2.00 -12.79
C ALA A 16 -1.53 2.34 -12.94
N SER A 17 -1.16 3.60 -12.76
CA SER A 17 0.24 4.06 -12.82
C SER A 17 1.11 3.59 -11.65
N LEU A 18 0.49 3.17 -10.54
CA LEU A 18 1.24 2.72 -9.36
C LEU A 18 1.75 1.28 -9.56
N PRO A 19 3.03 1.01 -9.19
CA PRO A 19 3.60 -0.33 -9.23
C PRO A 19 2.77 -1.35 -8.45
N ILE A 20 2.65 -2.55 -9.02
CA ILE A 20 1.93 -3.68 -8.43
C ILE A 20 2.86 -4.51 -7.55
N ALA A 21 2.43 -4.84 -6.33
CA ALA A 21 3.15 -5.73 -5.44
C ALA A 21 3.44 -7.10 -6.09
N ALA A 22 4.60 -7.68 -5.76
CA ALA A 22 5.12 -8.94 -6.29
C ALA A 22 5.26 -9.04 -7.82
N THR A 23 5.07 -7.94 -8.55
CA THR A 23 5.05 -7.93 -10.02
C THR A 23 6.03 -6.90 -10.57
N ASP A 24 5.90 -5.64 -10.15
CA ASP A 24 6.53 -4.52 -10.86
C ASP A 24 7.66 -3.86 -10.08
N GLY A 25 8.68 -3.43 -10.84
CA GLY A 25 9.72 -2.50 -10.42
C GLY A 25 10.26 -2.74 -9.01
N THR A 26 10.16 -1.71 -8.17
CA THR A 26 10.68 -1.72 -6.78
C THR A 26 9.87 -2.57 -5.80
N LEU A 27 8.74 -3.15 -6.24
CA LEU A 27 7.89 -4.04 -5.44
C LEU A 27 7.93 -5.50 -5.92
N LYS A 28 8.65 -5.82 -6.99
CA LYS A 28 8.68 -7.15 -7.61
C LYS A 28 8.96 -8.30 -6.64
N LYS A 29 9.74 -8.06 -5.57
CA LYS A 29 10.09 -9.07 -4.54
C LYS A 29 9.50 -8.76 -3.16
N ARG A 30 8.48 -7.91 -3.07
CA ARG A 30 7.88 -7.42 -1.81
C ARG A 30 6.38 -7.67 -1.81
N PHE A 31 5.80 -7.89 -0.63
CA PHE A 31 4.37 -8.04 -0.41
C PHE A 31 3.72 -9.18 -1.23
N ALA A 32 4.37 -10.34 -1.29
CA ALA A 32 3.87 -11.49 -2.05
C ALA A 32 2.54 -12.02 -1.50
N GLU A 33 2.37 -11.94 -0.19
CA GLU A 33 1.17 -12.31 0.55
C GLU A 33 -0.04 -11.41 0.24
N LEU A 34 0.21 -10.17 -0.20
CA LEU A 34 -0.83 -9.23 -0.60
C LEU A 34 -1.13 -9.29 -2.10
N GLY A 35 -0.11 -9.55 -2.92
CA GLY A 35 -0.22 -9.68 -4.36
C GLY A 35 -0.82 -8.44 -5.05
N PRO A 36 -1.54 -8.60 -6.18
CA PRO A 36 -1.85 -7.49 -7.07
C PRO A 36 -2.87 -6.47 -6.52
N ARG A 37 -3.49 -6.77 -5.36
CA ARG A 37 -4.41 -5.87 -4.66
C ARG A 37 -3.69 -4.73 -3.94
N LEU A 38 -2.38 -4.84 -3.75
CA LEU A 38 -1.54 -3.76 -3.24
C LEU A 38 -0.82 -3.06 -4.41
N ARG A 39 -1.03 -1.74 -4.50
CA ARG A 39 -0.33 -0.88 -5.48
C ARG A 39 0.26 0.33 -4.78
N MET A 40 1.58 0.53 -4.89
CA MET A 40 2.26 1.60 -4.16
C MET A 40 3.44 2.18 -4.91
N LYS A 41 3.66 3.48 -4.72
CA LYS A 41 4.92 4.11 -5.07
C LYS A 41 5.92 3.96 -3.91
N THR A 42 7.17 3.75 -4.27
CA THR A 42 8.32 3.74 -3.37
C THR A 42 9.08 5.07 -3.41
N GLY A 43 9.60 5.48 -2.26
CA GLY A 43 10.54 6.59 -2.11
C GLY A 43 11.76 6.16 -1.30
N THR A 44 12.96 6.56 -1.71
CA THR A 44 14.20 6.30 -0.99
C THR A 44 15.15 7.47 -1.19
N LEU A 45 15.61 8.05 -0.09
CA LEU A 45 16.70 9.04 -0.01
C LEU A 45 17.65 8.59 1.11
N ASN A 46 18.76 9.31 1.32
CA ASN A 46 19.78 8.94 2.31
C ASN A 46 19.19 8.64 3.69
N ASP A 47 18.35 9.54 4.19
CA ASP A 47 17.75 9.43 5.53
C ASP A 47 16.23 9.21 5.47
N VAL A 48 15.71 8.70 4.34
CA VAL A 48 14.26 8.52 4.15
C VAL A 48 13.93 7.20 3.45
N LYS A 49 12.98 6.47 4.02
CA LYS A 49 12.26 5.37 3.35
C LYS A 49 10.77 5.66 3.35
N ALA A 50 10.13 5.54 2.20
CA ALA A 50 8.71 5.84 2.06
C ALA A 50 7.98 4.83 1.15
N LEU A 51 6.72 4.59 1.50
CA LEU A 51 5.72 3.86 0.72
C LEU A 51 4.41 4.63 0.75
N ALA A 52 3.76 4.78 -0.40
CA ALA A 52 2.45 5.40 -0.47
C ALA A 52 1.60 4.76 -1.58
N GLY A 53 0.35 4.43 -1.29
CA GLY A 53 -0.54 3.84 -2.28
C GLY A 53 -1.83 3.28 -1.69
N TYR A 54 -2.35 2.25 -2.35
CA TYR A 54 -3.66 1.69 -2.02
C TYR A 54 -3.62 0.17 -1.87
N TRP A 55 -4.45 -0.30 -0.93
CA TRP A 55 -4.87 -1.68 -0.80
C TRP A 55 -6.35 -1.81 -1.19
N GLN A 56 -6.69 -2.80 -2.01
CA GLN A 56 -8.06 -3.13 -2.36
C GLN A 56 -8.54 -4.35 -1.56
N ALA A 57 -9.45 -4.13 -0.62
CA ALA A 57 -10.02 -5.19 0.21
C ALA A 57 -11.03 -6.05 -0.58
N ALA A 58 -11.35 -7.23 -0.04
CA ALA A 58 -12.24 -8.18 -0.67
C ALA A 58 -13.69 -7.66 -0.86
N ASP A 59 -14.14 -6.73 -0.02
CA ASP A 59 -15.46 -6.10 -0.10
C ASP A 59 -15.52 -4.89 -1.06
N GLY A 60 -14.44 -4.65 -1.81
CA GLY A 60 -14.32 -3.53 -2.74
C GLY A 60 -13.93 -2.21 -2.09
N ARG A 61 -13.88 -2.11 -0.75
CA ARG A 61 -13.35 -0.92 -0.08
C ARG A 61 -11.85 -0.78 -0.35
N ARG A 62 -11.40 0.47 -0.39
CA ARG A 62 -10.00 0.82 -0.63
C ARG A 62 -9.41 1.49 0.60
N LEU A 63 -8.27 1.00 1.05
CA LEU A 63 -7.48 1.63 2.09
C LEU A 63 -6.33 2.41 1.44
N ALA A 64 -6.23 3.71 1.73
CA ALA A 64 -5.05 4.49 1.40
C ALA A 64 -4.00 4.33 2.52
N ILE A 65 -2.77 3.99 2.15
CA ILE A 65 -1.68 3.76 3.10
C ILE A 65 -0.52 4.70 2.74
N VAL A 66 0.00 5.41 3.74
CA VAL A 66 1.23 6.20 3.64
C VAL A 66 2.10 5.85 4.84
N ALA A 67 3.33 5.44 4.57
CA ALA A 67 4.30 5.08 5.60
C ALA A 67 5.65 5.71 5.25
N ILE A 68 6.19 6.52 6.15
CA ILE A 68 7.42 7.28 5.95
C ILE A 68 8.27 7.13 7.21
N VAL A 69 9.53 6.77 7.01
CA VAL A 69 10.55 6.76 8.07
C VAL A 69 11.61 7.77 7.69
N ASN A 70 11.85 8.72 8.59
CA ASN A 70 12.91 9.72 8.47
C ASN A 70 13.96 9.48 9.56
N GLY A 71 15.24 9.62 9.21
CA GLY A 71 16.36 9.59 10.13
C GLY A 71 17.57 8.83 9.57
N PRO A 72 18.72 8.92 10.28
CA PRO A 72 20.01 8.40 9.80
C PRO A 72 20.03 6.87 9.59
N ARG A 73 19.07 6.15 10.18
CA ARG A 73 18.92 4.69 10.03
C ARG A 73 17.70 4.29 9.20
N ALA A 74 17.10 5.21 8.44
CA ALA A 74 15.89 4.92 7.66
C ALA A 74 16.12 3.77 6.65
N MET A 75 17.33 3.62 6.12
CA MET A 75 17.66 2.53 5.20
C MET A 75 17.48 1.13 5.82
N GLU A 76 17.68 1.00 7.13
CA GLU A 76 17.52 -0.24 7.88
C GLU A 76 16.04 -0.58 8.14
N SER A 77 15.15 0.41 8.07
CA SER A 77 13.73 0.23 8.42
C SER A 77 12.91 -0.44 7.33
N GLY A 78 13.48 -0.75 6.16
CA GLY A 78 12.73 -1.24 5.00
C GLY A 78 11.87 -2.47 5.28
N LYS A 79 12.42 -3.48 5.97
CA LYS A 79 11.66 -4.70 6.32
C LYS A 79 10.55 -4.42 7.33
N ALA A 80 10.82 -3.59 8.34
CA ALA A 80 9.83 -3.22 9.35
C ALA A 80 8.70 -2.38 8.73
N LEU A 81 9.04 -1.48 7.81
CA LEU A 81 8.07 -0.68 7.07
C LEU A 81 7.15 -1.59 6.23
N ASP A 82 7.72 -2.60 5.57
CA ASP A 82 6.94 -3.59 4.82
C ASP A 82 6.01 -4.39 5.73
N ALA A 83 6.51 -4.87 6.87
CA ALA A 83 5.69 -5.60 7.83
C ALA A 83 4.48 -4.77 8.30
N VAL A 84 4.70 -3.51 8.69
CA VAL A 84 3.60 -2.63 9.14
C VAL A 84 2.57 -2.37 8.03
N VAL A 85 3.01 -2.17 6.79
CA VAL A 85 2.09 -2.01 5.64
C VAL A 85 1.29 -3.28 5.40
N ALA A 86 1.92 -4.45 5.48
CA ALA A 86 1.26 -5.74 5.32
C ALA A 86 0.21 -5.97 6.41
N ASP A 87 0.59 -5.74 7.67
CA ASP A 87 -0.30 -5.92 8.83
C ASP A 87 -1.54 -5.01 8.73
N LEU A 88 -1.36 -3.74 8.34
CA LEU A 88 -2.47 -2.80 8.14
C LEU A 88 -3.42 -3.27 7.03
N ALA A 89 -2.89 -3.75 5.90
CA ALA A 89 -3.69 -4.24 4.79
C ALA A 89 -4.50 -5.49 5.19
N LEU A 90 -3.88 -6.43 5.89
CA LEU A 90 -4.52 -7.66 6.36
C LEU A 90 -5.59 -7.38 7.43
N ALA A 91 -5.28 -6.54 8.42
CA ALA A 91 -6.23 -6.16 9.46
C ALA A 91 -7.46 -5.47 8.87
N PHE A 92 -7.26 -4.56 7.91
CA PHE A 92 -8.37 -3.91 7.20
C PHE A 92 -9.21 -4.91 6.38
N ASN A 93 -8.57 -5.90 5.74
CA ASN A 93 -9.29 -6.93 5.01
C ASN A 93 -10.13 -7.82 5.93
N THR A 94 -9.66 -8.12 7.15
CA THR A 94 -10.46 -8.84 8.15
C THR A 94 -11.70 -8.05 8.57
N ASP A 95 -11.57 -6.74 8.80
CA ASP A 95 -12.71 -5.87 9.10
C ASP A 95 -13.74 -5.84 7.94
N ALA A 96 -13.25 -5.70 6.71
CA ALA A 96 -14.05 -5.78 5.48
C ALA A 96 -14.87 -7.06 5.38
N MET A 97 -14.25 -8.21 5.63
CA MET A 97 -14.95 -9.49 5.58
C MET A 97 -16.04 -9.59 6.67
N ARG A 98 -15.78 -9.09 7.88
CA ARG A 98 -16.77 -9.08 8.97
C ARG A 98 -17.97 -8.17 8.67
N SER A 99 -17.73 -7.02 8.04
CA SER A 99 -18.79 -6.08 7.64
C SER A 99 -19.68 -6.63 6.52
N SER A 100 -19.09 -7.40 5.59
CA SER A 100 -19.83 -8.06 4.51
C SER A 100 -20.73 -9.21 5.02
N ALA A 101 -20.23 -10.01 5.95
CA ALA A 101 -20.99 -11.14 6.53
C ALA A 101 -22.22 -10.73 7.38
N LYS A 102 -22.34 -9.45 7.74
CA LYS A 102 -23.46 -8.91 8.53
C LYS A 102 -24.55 -8.27 7.66
N ARG A 103 -24.37 -8.18 6.34
CA ARG A 103 -25.34 -7.60 5.39
C ARG A 103 -26.21 -8.66 4.74
#